data_AF-A0A972YNC8-F1
#
_entry.id   AF-A0A972YNC8-F1
#
_cell.length_a   1.000
_cell.length_b   1.000
_cell.length_c   1.000
_cell.angle_alpha   90.00
_cell.angle_beta   90.00
_cell.angle_gamma   90.00
#
_symmetry.space_group_name_H-M   'P 1'
#
loop_
_entity.id
_entity.type
_entity.pdbx_description
1 polymer ?
#
loop_
_entity_poly.entity_id
_entity_poly.type
_entity_poly.pdbx_seq_one_letter_code
_entity_poly.pdbx_strand_id
1 'polypeptide(L)'
;GTLYNLFENIEALIVAINAQTLDSMAQRMAPIFLKKQDPETRIRSLCCEYLKFEQDEPQLWKLLFATPIARESLNEDYHRAAHEVFHPVTETLLPVSGSEEAARQDTKIIWSTLHGICLLQQNHKLDVAENDTAEVLVDRFLSNFLH
;
A
#
# COMPACT_ATOMS: atom_id res chain seq x y z
N GLY A 1 15.36 3.17 30.34
CA GLY A 1 14.00 2.65 30.53
C GLY A 1 12.98 3.72 30.22
N THR A 2 12.79 4.03 28.94
CA THR A 2 11.90 5.11 28.49
C THR A 2 10.98 4.70 27.34
N LEU A 3 11.22 3.56 26.66
CA LEU A 3 10.29 3.02 25.66
C LEU A 3 9.16 2.17 26.28
N TYR A 4 9.44 1.44 27.36
CA TYR A 4 8.47 0.56 28.03
C TYR A 4 7.34 1.30 28.76
N ASN A 5 7.44 2.63 28.93
CA ASN A 5 6.42 3.42 29.63
C ASN A 5 5.34 4.02 28.70
N LEU A 6 5.50 3.91 27.38
CA LEU A 6 4.53 4.46 26.41
C LEU A 6 3.64 3.39 25.77
N PHE A 7 4.06 2.12 25.77
CA PHE A 7 3.33 1.03 25.13
C PHE A 7 3.12 -0.13 26.10
N GLU A 8 1.89 -0.64 26.13
CA GLU A 8 1.48 -1.72 27.04
C GLU A 8 2.24 -3.03 26.77
N ASN A 9 2.58 -3.30 25.50
CA ASN A 9 3.32 -4.49 25.08
C ASN A 9 3.96 -4.27 23.68
N ILE A 10 4.65 -5.30 23.17
CA ILE A 10 5.30 -5.28 21.84
C ILE A 10 4.27 -5.13 20.71
N GLU A 11 3.08 -5.70 20.85
CA GLU A 11 2.01 -5.59 19.84
C GLU A 11 1.54 -4.14 19.69
N ALA A 12 1.30 -3.44 20.81
CA ALA A 12 0.95 -2.02 20.81
C ALA A 12 2.04 -1.15 20.17
N LEU A 13 3.31 -1.48 20.40
CA LEU A 13 4.43 -0.81 19.72
C LEU A 13 4.41 -1.05 18.21
N ILE A 14 4.16 -2.30 17.77
CA ILE A 14 4.06 -2.63 16.34
C ILE A 14 2.89 -1.88 15.69
N VAL A 15 1.72 -1.82 16.34
CA VAL A 15 0.56 -1.06 15.85
C VAL A 15 0.90 0.41 15.67
N ALA A 16 1.58 1.02 16.64
CA ALA A 16 1.99 2.41 16.56
C ALA A 16 3.00 2.68 15.43
N ILE A 17 3.99 1.79 15.26
CA ILE A 17 4.95 1.89 14.15
C ILE A 17 4.22 1.72 12.81
N ASN A 18 3.28 0.78 12.71
CA ASN A 18 2.52 0.55 11.49
C ASN A 18 1.62 1.74 11.14
N ALA A 19 0.96 2.36 12.13
CA ALA A 19 0.19 3.59 11.93
C ALA A 19 1.08 4.73 11.38
N GLN A 20 2.25 4.94 11.98
CA GLN A 20 3.22 5.94 11.52
C GLN A 20 3.77 5.64 10.12
N THR A 21 3.94 4.35 9.80
CA THR A 21 4.40 3.88 8.49
C THR A 21 3.34 4.19 7.41
N LEU A 22 2.07 3.92 7.71
CA LEU A 22 0.94 4.26 6.84
C LEU A 22 0.79 5.77 6.66
N ASP A 23 0.95 6.57 7.72
CA ASP A 23 0.95 8.03 7.63
C ASP A 23 2.08 8.53 6.72
N SER A 24 3.29 7.96 6.84
CA SER A 24 4.42 8.29 5.96
C SER A 24 4.14 7.93 4.50
N MET A 25 3.48 6.79 4.25
CA MET A 25 3.09 6.37 2.91
C MET A 25 2.04 7.33 2.31
N ALA A 26 1.02 7.71 3.09
CA ALA A 26 0.01 8.68 2.67
C ALA A 26 0.64 10.04 2.33
N GLN A 27 1.59 10.51 3.15
CA GLN A 27 2.32 11.75 2.90
C GLN A 27 3.14 11.71 1.59
N ARG A 28 3.75 10.57 1.27
CA ARG A 28 4.47 10.37 0.00
C ARG A 28 3.54 10.34 -1.21
N MET A 29 2.32 9.82 -1.04
CA MET A 29 1.31 9.80 -2.10
C MET A 29 0.61 11.16 -2.29
N ALA A 30 0.54 12.00 -1.25
CA ALA A 30 -0.17 13.28 -1.29
C ALA A 30 0.17 14.19 -2.49
N PRO A 31 1.44 14.37 -2.91
CA PRO A 31 1.79 15.21 -4.07
C PRO A 31 1.24 14.71 -5.40
N ILE A 32 0.88 13.42 -5.51
CA ILE A 32 0.32 12.84 -6.74
C ILE A 32 -1.10 13.37 -6.98
N PHE A 33 -1.88 13.55 -5.91
CA PHE A 33 -3.25 14.07 -5.99
C PHE A 33 -3.31 15.56 -6.36
N LEU A 34 -2.23 16.31 -6.13
CA LEU A 34 -2.12 17.72 -6.51
C LEU A 34 -1.92 17.93 -8.02
N LYS A 35 -1.56 16.87 -8.76
CA LYS A 35 -1.30 16.95 -10.20
C LYS A 35 -2.60 16.78 -10.98
N LYS A 36 -2.75 17.58 -12.04
CA LYS A 36 -3.81 17.41 -13.03
C LYS A 36 -3.45 16.23 -13.94
N GLN A 37 -4.01 15.07 -13.62
CA GLN A 37 -3.84 13.80 -14.33
C GLN A 37 -5.22 13.15 -14.51
N ASP A 38 -5.37 12.37 -15.57
CA ASP A 38 -6.49 11.43 -15.69
C ASP A 38 -6.39 10.31 -14.63
N PRO A 39 -7.50 9.62 -14.33
CA PRO A 39 -7.52 8.54 -13.35
C PRO A 39 -6.47 7.45 -13.56
N GLU A 40 -6.28 6.99 -14.80
CA GLU A 40 -5.35 5.90 -15.12
C GLU A 40 -3.90 6.31 -14.83
N THR A 41 -3.50 7.47 -15.34
CA THR A 41 -2.17 8.04 -15.09
C THR A 41 -1.91 8.25 -13.59
N ARG A 42 -2.94 8.66 -12.84
CA ARG A 42 -2.83 8.83 -11.38
C ARG A 42 -2.62 7.49 -10.69
N ILE A 43 -3.37 6.45 -11.05
CA ILE A 43 -3.21 5.10 -10.47
C ILE A 43 -1.83 4.52 -10.78
N ARG A 44 -1.33 4.69 -12.01
CA ARG A 44 0.06 4.30 -12.37
C ARG A 44 1.09 5.03 -11.49
N SER A 45 0.88 6.32 -11.25
CA SER A 45 1.76 7.11 -10.37
C SER A 45 1.72 6.62 -8.91
N LEU A 46 0.55 6.28 -8.39
CA LEU A 46 0.37 5.73 -7.04
C LEU A 46 1.03 4.36 -6.89
N CYS A 47 0.88 3.48 -7.88
CA CYS A 47 1.53 2.17 -7.90
C CYS A 47 3.06 2.30 -7.93
N CYS A 48 3.60 3.22 -8.73
CA CYS A 48 5.02 3.52 -8.75
C CYS A 48 5.52 4.03 -7.38
N GLU A 49 4.74 4.90 -6.72
CA GLU A 49 5.11 5.41 -5.39
C GLU A 49 5.08 4.31 -4.32
N TYR A 50 4.15 3.34 -4.43
CA TYR A 50 4.13 2.17 -3.56
C TYR A 50 5.38 1.31 -3.72
N LEU A 51 5.80 1.02 -4.96
CA LEU A 51 7.03 0.26 -5.23
C LEU A 51 8.26 0.99 -4.66
N LYS A 52 8.35 2.31 -4.85
CA LYS A 52 9.43 3.12 -4.26
C LYS A 52 9.42 3.08 -2.75
N PHE A 53 8.24 3.15 -2.13
CA PHE A 53 8.13 3.04 -0.68
C PHE A 53 8.71 1.73 -0.16
N GLU A 54 8.38 0.61 -0.81
CA GLU A 54 8.92 -0.69 -0.47
C GLU A 54 10.45 -0.74 -0.61
N GLN A 55 11.00 -0.16 -1.68
CA GLN A 55 12.44 -0.11 -1.94
C GLN A 55 13.19 0.79 -0.95
N ASP A 56 12.62 1.96 -0.62
CA ASP A 56 13.24 2.95 0.26
C ASP A 56 13.17 2.52 1.74
N GLU A 57 12.05 1.90 2.15
CA GLU A 57 11.75 1.56 3.55
C GLU A 57 11.38 0.07 3.75
N PRO A 58 12.22 -0.89 3.30
CA PRO A 58 11.83 -2.30 3.18
C PRO A 58 11.51 -2.97 4.52
N GLN A 59 12.12 -2.52 5.62
CA GLN A 59 11.85 -3.09 6.94
C GLN A 59 10.52 -2.60 7.53
N LEU A 60 10.18 -1.33 7.33
CA LEU A 60 8.89 -0.78 7.75
C LEU A 60 7.77 -1.38 6.89
N TRP A 61 7.98 -1.50 5.58
CA TRP A 61 7.07 -2.19 4.69
C TRP A 61 6.83 -3.64 5.11
N LYS A 62 7.89 -4.41 5.43
CA LYS A 62 7.75 -5.78 5.94
C LYS A 62 6.97 -5.83 7.26
N LEU A 63 7.22 -4.88 8.17
CA LEU A 63 6.58 -4.86 9.48
C LEU A 63 5.06 -4.67 9.41
N LEU A 64 4.56 -3.93 8.40
CA LEU A 64 3.12 -3.80 8.14
C LEU A 64 2.42 -5.16 7.98
N PHE A 65 3.14 -6.20 7.56
CA PHE A 65 2.58 -7.51 7.20
C PHE A 65 3.24 -8.69 7.96
N ALA A 66 4.16 -8.43 8.89
CA ALA A 66 5.03 -9.46 9.47
C ALA A 66 4.32 -10.44 10.41
N THR A 67 3.31 -9.99 11.16
CA THR A 67 2.57 -10.84 12.10
C THR A 67 1.10 -10.45 12.09
N PRO A 68 0.16 -11.42 12.07
CA PRO A 68 -1.24 -11.12 12.24
C PRO A 68 -1.46 -10.41 13.58
N ILE A 69 -1.90 -9.16 13.52
CA ILE A 69 -2.35 -8.40 14.68
C ILE A 69 -3.85 -8.65 14.82
N ALA A 70 -4.31 -8.94 16.04
CA ALA A 70 -5.73 -9.14 16.27
C ALA A 70 -6.48 -7.85 15.91
N ARG A 71 -7.68 -7.97 15.32
CA ARG A 71 -8.42 -6.78 14.86
C ARG A 71 -8.74 -5.85 16.04
N GLU A 72 -8.96 -6.43 17.21
CA GLU A 72 -9.24 -5.74 18.46
C GLU A 72 -8.03 -4.94 18.99
N SER A 73 -6.81 -5.30 18.57
CA SER A 73 -5.58 -4.59 18.93
C SER A 73 -5.29 -3.38 18.03
N LEU A 74 -5.98 -3.24 16.90
CA LEU A 74 -5.82 -2.09 16.01
C LEU A 74 -6.56 -0.89 16.61
N ASN A 75 -5.81 0.19 16.88
CA ASN A 75 -6.36 1.41 17.45
C ASN A 75 -6.89 2.37 16.36
N GLU A 76 -7.53 3.46 16.80
CA GLU A 76 -8.10 4.48 15.91
C GLU A 76 -7.05 5.11 14.99
N ASP A 77 -5.82 5.32 15.48
CA ASP A 77 -4.73 5.87 14.69
C ASP A 77 -4.35 4.99 13.51
N TYR A 78 -4.24 3.67 13.73
CA TYR A 78 -3.99 2.72 12.65
C TYR A 78 -5.12 2.73 11.63
N HIS A 79 -6.39 2.71 12.08
CA HIS A 79 -7.54 2.74 11.19
C HIS A 79 -7.61 4.01 10.35
N ARG A 80 -7.36 5.17 10.97
CA ARG A 80 -7.24 6.46 10.28
C ARG A 80 -6.13 6.42 9.24
N ALA A 81 -4.91 6.02 9.62
CA ALA A 81 -3.77 6.01 8.70
C ALA A 81 -3.98 5.05 7.52
N ALA A 82 -4.57 3.87 7.77
CA ALA A 82 -4.95 2.94 6.70
C ALA A 82 -5.99 3.58 5.76
N HIS A 83 -7.00 4.28 6.31
CA HIS A 83 -7.98 4.98 5.50
C HIS A 83 -7.35 6.04 4.58
N GLU A 84 -6.41 6.84 5.10
CA GLU A 84 -5.70 7.88 4.33
C GLU A 84 -4.85 7.31 3.17
N VAL A 85 -4.43 6.05 3.25
CA VAL A 85 -3.75 5.36 2.15
C VAL A 85 -4.76 4.79 1.14
N PHE A 86 -5.83 4.16 1.60
CA PHE A 86 -6.75 3.41 0.74
C PHE A 86 -7.82 4.26 0.06
N HIS A 87 -8.42 5.20 0.78
CA HIS A 87 -9.58 5.96 0.30
C HIS A 87 -9.26 6.82 -0.93
N PRO A 88 -8.14 7.58 -0.99
CA PRO A 88 -7.81 8.37 -2.17
C PRO A 88 -7.63 7.55 -3.46
N VAL A 89 -7.18 6.30 -3.33
CA VAL A 89 -7.07 5.35 -4.46
C VAL A 89 -8.46 4.96 -4.97
N THR A 90 -9.38 4.68 -4.03
CA THR A 90 -10.78 4.35 -4.36
C THR A 90 -11.47 5.51 -5.08
N GLU A 91 -11.31 6.73 -4.58
CA GLU A 91 -11.85 7.94 -5.21
C GLU A 91 -11.27 8.15 -6.61
N THR A 92 -10.00 7.83 -6.81
CA THR A 92 -9.36 7.93 -8.13
C THR A 92 -9.94 6.90 -9.11
N LEU A 93 -10.31 5.70 -8.66
CA LEU A 93 -10.86 4.64 -9.49
C LEU A 93 -12.35 4.81 -9.79
N LEU A 94 -13.09 5.55 -8.97
CA LEU A 94 -14.54 5.74 -9.11
C LEU A 94 -14.99 6.10 -10.55
N PRO A 95 -14.33 7.03 -11.28
CA PRO A 95 -14.73 7.40 -12.64
C PRO A 95 -14.54 6.29 -13.68
N VAL A 96 -13.69 5.29 -13.41
CA VAL A 96 -13.35 4.21 -14.35
C VAL A 96 -13.98 2.87 -13.97
N SER A 97 -14.27 2.64 -12.69
CA SER A 97 -14.87 1.38 -12.20
C SER A 97 -16.40 1.33 -12.33
N GLY A 98 -17.07 2.45 -12.66
CA GLY A 98 -18.50 2.51 -12.94
C GLY A 98 -19.44 2.46 -11.72
N SER A 99 -18.96 2.11 -10.53
CA SER A 99 -19.69 2.23 -9.25
C SER A 99 -18.74 2.30 -8.05
N GLU A 100 -19.21 2.78 -6.91
CA GLU A 100 -18.43 2.81 -5.65
C GLU A 100 -18.01 1.42 -5.19
N GLU A 101 -18.90 0.44 -5.29
CA GLU A 101 -18.59 -0.94 -4.90
C GLU A 101 -17.51 -1.55 -5.80
N ALA A 102 -17.60 -1.32 -7.12
CA ALA A 102 -16.57 -1.74 -8.06
C ALA A 102 -15.23 -1.04 -7.78
N ALA A 103 -15.22 0.29 -7.56
CA ALA A 103 -14.01 1.03 -7.24
C ALA A 103 -13.33 0.51 -5.96
N ARG A 104 -14.12 0.14 -4.94
CA ARG A 104 -13.61 -0.45 -3.70
C ARG A 104 -13.04 -1.85 -3.93
N GLN A 105 -13.64 -2.65 -4.82
CA GLN A 105 -13.13 -3.97 -5.19
C GLN A 105 -11.83 -3.84 -6.00
N ASP A 106 -11.81 -2.97 -7.00
CA ASP A 106 -10.65 -2.68 -7.84
C ASP A 106 -9.46 -2.17 -7.03
N THR A 107 -9.72 -1.29 -6.06
CA THR A 107 -8.70 -0.82 -5.10
C THR A 107 -8.07 -2.00 -4.37
N LYS A 108 -8.88 -2.94 -3.87
CA LYS A 108 -8.38 -4.14 -3.16
C LYS A 108 -7.60 -5.07 -4.10
N ILE A 109 -8.02 -5.22 -5.34
CA ILE A 109 -7.32 -6.03 -6.35
C ILE A 109 -5.95 -5.43 -6.62
N ILE A 110 -5.88 -4.12 -6.94
CA ILE A 110 -4.62 -3.42 -7.21
C ILE A 110 -3.67 -3.54 -6.02
N TRP A 111 -4.15 -3.26 -4.80
CA TRP A 111 -3.35 -3.40 -3.58
C TRP A 111 -2.83 -4.81 -3.35
N SER A 112 -3.66 -5.82 -3.57
CA SER A 112 -3.28 -7.23 -3.41
C SER A 112 -2.23 -7.63 -4.44
N THR A 113 -2.37 -7.18 -5.70
CA THR A 113 -1.40 -7.42 -6.77
C THR A 113 -0.05 -6.77 -6.46
N LEU A 114 -0.05 -5.49 -6.07
CA LEU A 114 1.16 -4.77 -5.67
C LEU A 114 1.88 -5.47 -4.53
N HIS A 115 1.14 -5.79 -3.46
CA HIS A 115 1.69 -6.48 -2.30
C HIS A 115 2.28 -7.84 -2.68
N GLY A 116 1.58 -8.64 -3.51
CA GLY A 116 2.06 -9.93 -3.97
C GLY A 116 3.35 -9.84 -4.78
N ILE A 117 3.44 -8.88 -5.70
CA ILE A 117 4.65 -8.64 -6.51
C ILE A 117 5.82 -8.26 -5.60
N CYS A 118 5.65 -7.25 -4.74
CA CYS A 118 6.68 -6.82 -3.78
C CYS A 118 7.13 -7.97 -2.86
N LEU A 119 6.18 -8.72 -2.30
CA LEU A 119 6.47 -9.83 -1.39
C LEU A 119 7.29 -10.91 -2.08
N LEU A 120 6.91 -11.30 -3.30
CA LEU A 120 7.65 -12.32 -4.06
C LEU A 120 9.02 -11.81 -4.48
N GLN A 121 9.15 -10.55 -4.88
CA GLN A 121 10.43 -9.94 -5.25
C GLN A 121 11.40 -9.91 -4.06
N GLN A 122 10.95 -9.42 -2.89
CA GLN A 122 11.76 -9.37 -1.67
C GLN A 122 12.25 -10.74 -1.20
N ASN A 123 11.50 -11.80 -1.52
CA ASN A 123 11.84 -13.17 -1.15
C ASN A 123 12.62 -13.91 -2.25
N HIS A 124 13.02 -13.24 -3.34
CA HIS A 124 13.66 -13.85 -4.52
C HIS A 124 12.84 -15.01 -5.11
N LYS A 125 11.50 -14.89 -5.06
CA LYS A 125 10.54 -15.90 -5.53
C LYS A 125 9.72 -15.43 -6.72
N LEU A 126 9.94 -14.21 -7.20
CA LEU A 126 9.28 -13.68 -8.37
C LEU A 126 9.85 -14.29 -9.67
N ASP A 127 11.18 -14.46 -9.72
CA ASP A 127 11.91 -14.91 -10.91
C ASP A 127 11.86 -16.43 -11.07
N VAL A 128 10.67 -16.94 -11.41
CA VAL A 128 10.50 -18.34 -11.83
C VAL A 128 10.84 -18.43 -13.32
N ALA A 129 12.12 -18.70 -13.61
CA ALA A 129 12.74 -18.88 -14.93
C ALA A 129 13.25 -17.62 -15.66
N GLU A 130 12.55 -16.50 -15.62
CA GLU A 130 12.97 -15.22 -16.24
C GLU A 130 12.93 -14.09 -15.21
N ASN A 131 13.74 -13.05 -15.41
CA ASN A 131 13.86 -11.92 -14.48
C ASN A 131 13.03 -10.75 -14.99
N ASP A 132 11.84 -10.58 -14.41
CA ASP A 132 10.95 -9.44 -14.68
C ASP A 132 10.95 -8.50 -13.48
N THR A 133 11.24 -7.22 -13.72
CA THR A 133 11.15 -6.20 -12.68
C THR A 133 9.70 -6.00 -12.24
N ALA A 134 9.46 -5.71 -10.96
CA ALA A 134 8.13 -5.41 -10.44
C ALA A 134 7.44 -4.28 -11.21
N GLU A 135 8.19 -3.27 -11.64
CA GLU A 135 7.70 -2.15 -12.43
C GLU A 135 7.06 -2.61 -13.75
N VAL A 136 7.71 -3.54 -14.46
CA VAL A 136 7.19 -4.13 -15.71
C VAL A 136 5.93 -4.95 -15.46
N LEU A 137 5.90 -5.76 -14.40
CA LEU A 137 4.73 -6.57 -14.07
C LEU A 137 3.53 -5.72 -13.66
N VAL A 138 3.77 -4.67 -12.86
CA VAL A 138 2.73 -3.70 -12.45
C VAL A 138 2.21 -2.93 -13.65
N ASP A 139 3.08 -2.44 -14.53
CA ASP A 139 2.65 -1.73 -15.74
C ASP A 139 1.82 -2.63 -16.67
N ARG A 140 2.23 -3.89 -16.83
CA ARG A 140 1.50 -4.90 -17.59
C ARG A 140 0.13 -5.19 -16.98
N PHE A 141 0.05 -5.34 -15.66
CA PHE A 141 -1.20 -5.53 -14.94
C PHE A 141 -2.13 -4.33 -15.13
N LEU A 142 -1.66 -3.11 -14.86
CA LEU A 142 -2.48 -1.89 -14.94
C LEU A 142 -2.98 -1.63 -16.36
N SER A 143 -2.15 -1.89 -17.37
CA SER A 143 -2.58 -1.82 -18.76
C SER A 143 -3.78 -2.74 -18.99
N ASN A 144 -3.70 -4.02 -18.65
CA ASN A 144 -4.84 -4.91 -18.87
C ASN A 144 -6.05 -4.65 -17.95
N PHE A 145 -5.83 -4.10 -16.76
CA PHE A 145 -6.87 -3.96 -15.74
C PHE A 145 -7.70 -2.66 -15.88
N LEU A 146 -7.09 -1.58 -16.40
CA LEU A 146 -7.74 -0.28 -16.55
C LEU A 146 -8.22 0.02 -17.99
N HIS A 147 -8.14 -0.97 -18.89
CA HIS A 147 -8.60 -0.88 -20.29
C HIS A 147 -10.12 -0.99 -20.44
#